data_AF-A0A613R076-F1
#
_entry.id   AF-A0A613R076-F1
#
_cell.length_a   1.000
_cell.length_b   1.000
_cell.length_c   1.000
_cell.angle_alpha   90.00
_cell.angle_beta   90.00
_cell.angle_gamma   90.00
#
_symmetry.space_group_name_H-M   'P 1'
#
loop_
_entity.id
_entity.type
_entity.pdbx_description
1 polymer ?
#
loop_
_entity_poly.entity_id
_entity_poly.type
_entity_poly.pdbx_seq_one_letter_code
_entity_poly.pdbx_strand_id
1 'polypeptide(L)'
;LSYIIGCMMGRYSLDREGLVYAHEGNKGFAELVAEDAYKTFPADNDGILPLMDDEWFDDDVTSRVKEFVRTVWGEEHLQENLEFIAESLCLYAIKPKKGESALDTIRRYLSTQFWKDHMKMYKKRPIYWLFSSGKEKAFECLVYLHRYNDATLARMRTEYVVPLLARYQANIDRLNEQVDGASGGEATRLKRERDSLSKKFNELRSFDDRLRHYADMRISIDLDDGVKVNYGKFGDLLADVKAITGNAPEII
;
A
#
# COMPACT_ATOMS: atom_id res chain seq x y z
N LEU A 1 -5.33 13.59 0.51
CA LEU A 1 -4.74 12.22 0.42
C LEU A 1 -5.71 11.18 -0.15
N SER A 2 -6.89 10.90 0.43
CA SER A 2 -7.82 9.89 -0.12
C SER A 2 -8.22 10.14 -1.59
N TYR A 3 -8.43 11.41 -1.98
CA TYR A 3 -8.64 11.79 -3.37
C TYR A 3 -7.44 11.44 -4.27
N ILE A 4 -6.21 11.77 -3.83
CA ILE A 4 -4.98 11.46 -4.56
C ILE A 4 -4.85 9.95 -4.78
N ILE A 5 -5.07 9.13 -3.75
CA ILE A 5 -5.08 7.66 -3.88
C ILE A 5 -6.19 7.21 -4.84
N GLY A 6 -7.33 7.90 -4.84
CA GLY A 6 -8.38 7.67 -5.85
C GLY A 6 -7.93 7.96 -7.28
N CYS A 7 -7.11 8.99 -7.50
CA CYS A 7 -6.49 9.26 -8.80
C CYS A 7 -5.47 8.16 -9.16
N MET A 8 -4.62 7.74 -8.22
CA MET A 8 -3.70 6.61 -8.43
C MET A 8 -4.46 5.33 -8.78
N MET A 9 -5.61 5.08 -8.16
CA MET A 9 -6.44 3.91 -8.46
C MET A 9 -7.28 4.07 -9.74
N GLY A 10 -7.25 5.24 -10.40
CA GLY A 10 -8.07 5.57 -11.57
C GLY A 10 -9.55 5.81 -11.27
N ARG A 11 -9.95 5.80 -9.99
CA ARG A 11 -11.31 6.16 -9.57
C ARG A 11 -11.67 7.60 -9.98
N TYR A 12 -10.68 8.48 -9.90
CA TYR A 12 -10.76 9.88 -10.31
C TYR A 12 -9.65 10.18 -11.32
N SER A 13 -9.75 11.33 -11.97
CA SER A 13 -8.70 11.87 -12.83
C SER A 13 -8.60 13.39 -12.66
N LEU A 14 -7.44 13.94 -13.02
CA LEU A 14 -7.29 15.38 -13.25
C LEU A 14 -7.80 15.80 -14.64
N ASP A 15 -7.97 14.86 -15.56
CA ASP A 15 -8.37 15.10 -16.95
C ASP A 15 -9.88 14.97 -17.19
N ARG A 16 -10.64 14.48 -16.19
CA ARG A 16 -12.09 14.27 -16.29
C ARG A 16 -12.79 14.65 -14.98
N GLU A 17 -13.93 15.31 -15.08
CA GLU A 17 -14.75 15.66 -13.92
C GLU A 17 -15.46 14.43 -13.32
N GLY A 18 -15.57 14.40 -12.00
CA GLY A 18 -16.35 13.38 -11.29
C GLY A 18 -15.70 12.00 -11.25
N LEU A 19 -16.54 10.97 -11.09
CA LEU A 19 -16.12 9.58 -11.00
C LEU A 19 -15.77 9.05 -12.40
N VAL A 20 -14.53 8.57 -12.59
CA VAL A 20 -14.04 8.09 -13.89
C VAL A 20 -14.18 6.57 -14.02
N TYR A 21 -13.75 5.82 -13.00
CA TYR A 21 -13.82 4.36 -13.01
C TYR A 21 -14.43 3.78 -11.73
N ALA A 22 -15.45 2.95 -11.93
CA ALA A 22 -16.09 2.15 -10.87
C ALA A 22 -16.78 0.89 -11.43
N HIS A 23 -16.25 0.30 -12.51
CA HIS A 23 -16.74 -0.98 -13.02
C HIS A 23 -16.15 -2.16 -12.24
N GLU A 24 -16.71 -3.35 -12.38
CA GLU A 24 -16.18 -4.57 -11.75
C GLU A 24 -15.04 -5.17 -12.58
N GLY A 25 -14.03 -5.73 -11.91
CA GLY A 25 -13.08 -6.63 -12.56
C GLY A 25 -12.06 -5.94 -13.46
N ASN A 26 -11.81 -4.65 -13.25
CA ASN A 26 -10.95 -3.83 -14.12
C ASN A 26 -11.44 -3.73 -15.60
N LYS A 27 -12.70 -4.08 -15.89
CA LYS A 27 -13.27 -4.10 -17.25
C LYS A 27 -13.46 -2.68 -17.78
N GLY A 28 -13.01 -2.41 -19.01
CA GLY A 28 -13.11 -1.07 -19.61
C GLY A 28 -12.00 -0.11 -19.19
N PHE A 29 -11.10 -0.52 -18.28
CA PHE A 29 -10.05 0.37 -17.76
C PHE A 29 -8.99 0.70 -18.81
N ALA A 30 -8.59 -0.29 -19.61
CA ALA A 30 -7.57 -0.10 -20.64
C ALA A 30 -8.05 0.86 -21.74
N GLU A 31 -9.34 0.83 -22.05
CA GLU A 31 -10.00 1.72 -22.98
C GLU A 31 -9.99 3.16 -22.45
N LEU A 32 -10.31 3.38 -21.18
CA LEU A 32 -10.18 4.70 -20.54
C LEU A 32 -8.75 5.24 -20.62
N VAL A 33 -7.75 4.39 -20.35
CA VAL A 33 -6.33 4.77 -20.49
C VAL A 33 -6.00 5.15 -21.93
N ALA A 34 -6.47 4.39 -22.93
CA ALA A 34 -6.26 4.66 -24.35
C ALA A 34 -6.97 5.94 -24.83
N GLU A 35 -8.05 6.34 -24.16
CA GLU A 35 -8.77 7.59 -24.39
C GLU A 35 -8.22 8.79 -23.59
N ASP A 36 -6.96 8.71 -23.14
CA ASP A 36 -6.27 9.76 -22.37
C ASP A 36 -7.02 10.16 -21.09
N ALA A 37 -7.83 9.27 -20.49
CA ALA A 37 -8.62 9.59 -19.29
C ALA A 37 -7.77 9.92 -18.05
N TYR A 38 -6.49 9.55 -18.04
CA TYR A 38 -5.55 9.71 -16.93
C TYR A 38 -4.22 10.33 -17.37
N LYS A 39 -4.22 11.15 -18.42
CA LYS A 39 -3.01 11.67 -19.05
C LYS A 39 -2.14 12.53 -18.13
N THR A 40 -2.74 13.45 -17.36
CA THR A 40 -2.01 14.41 -16.54
C THR A 40 -1.36 13.75 -15.32
N PHE A 41 -2.06 12.78 -14.72
CA PHE A 41 -1.52 11.94 -13.65
C PHE A 41 -1.97 10.49 -13.91
N PRO A 42 -1.09 9.66 -14.49
CA PRO A 42 -1.42 8.28 -14.86
C PRO A 42 -1.99 7.51 -13.68
N ALA A 43 -3.07 6.77 -13.89
CA ALA A 43 -3.48 5.79 -12.91
C ALA A 43 -2.46 4.63 -12.85
N ASP A 44 -2.42 3.92 -11.74
CA ASP A 44 -1.61 2.74 -11.53
C ASP A 44 -1.90 1.65 -12.57
N ASN A 45 -0.88 0.92 -13.00
CA ASN A 45 -1.05 -0.02 -14.11
C ASN A 45 -1.86 -1.24 -13.70
N ASP A 46 -1.64 -1.79 -12.51
CA ASP A 46 -2.28 -3.03 -12.06
C ASP A 46 -3.23 -2.86 -10.87
N GLY A 47 -3.30 -1.65 -10.31
CA GLY A 47 -4.17 -1.31 -9.20
C GLY A 47 -3.67 -1.83 -7.86
N ILE A 48 -2.37 -2.18 -7.74
CA ILE A 48 -1.70 -2.62 -6.53
C ILE A 48 -0.73 -1.53 -6.09
N LEU A 49 -1.08 -0.81 -5.02
CA LEU A 49 -0.28 0.31 -4.52
C LEU A 49 0.42 -0.04 -3.20
N PRO A 50 1.75 -0.26 -3.18
CA PRO A 50 2.49 -0.49 -1.95
C PRO A 50 2.30 0.65 -0.92
N LEU A 51 2.00 0.29 0.33
CA LEU A 51 1.71 1.21 1.43
C LEU A 51 2.65 0.94 2.62
N MET A 52 3.95 1.11 2.38
CA MET A 52 5.02 0.71 3.28
C MET A 52 5.54 1.85 4.17
N ASP A 53 6.10 1.50 5.33
CA ASP A 53 6.78 2.42 6.24
C ASP A 53 8.18 2.85 5.74
N ASP A 54 8.75 2.09 4.81
CA ASP A 54 10.04 2.32 4.15
C ASP A 54 9.90 2.32 2.62
N GLU A 55 10.80 3.00 1.92
CA GLU A 55 10.80 3.12 0.45
C GLU A 55 11.42 1.86 -0.21
N TRP A 56 10.61 0.82 -0.39
CA TRP A 56 11.01 -0.40 -1.09
C TRP A 56 10.60 -0.45 -2.55
N PHE A 57 9.70 0.44 -2.98
CA PHE A 57 9.17 0.52 -4.34
C PHE A 57 9.17 1.98 -4.79
N ASP A 58 9.67 2.23 -6.00
CA ASP A 58 9.85 3.59 -6.53
C ASP A 58 8.50 4.30 -6.74
N ASP A 59 7.43 3.53 -6.96
CA ASP A 59 6.06 3.96 -7.22
C ASP A 59 5.10 3.70 -6.05
N ASP A 60 5.61 3.62 -4.81
CA ASP A 60 4.76 3.48 -3.64
C ASP A 60 3.83 4.70 -3.44
N VAL A 61 2.79 4.52 -2.61
CA VAL A 61 1.77 5.56 -2.37
C VAL A 61 2.39 6.90 -1.91
N THR A 62 3.50 6.88 -1.16
CA THR A 62 4.14 8.12 -0.68
C THR A 62 4.82 8.85 -1.83
N SER A 63 5.61 8.13 -2.62
CA SER A 63 6.30 8.68 -3.80
C SER A 63 5.30 9.24 -4.80
N ARG A 64 4.18 8.55 -5.01
CA ARG A 64 3.09 9.00 -5.88
C ARG A 64 2.29 10.19 -5.32
N VAL A 65 2.23 10.36 -3.98
CA VAL A 65 1.66 11.59 -3.39
C VAL A 65 2.55 12.78 -3.71
N LYS A 66 3.87 12.64 -3.57
CA LYS A 66 4.83 13.68 -3.96
C LYS A 66 4.72 14.02 -5.45
N GLU A 67 4.64 13.00 -6.31
CA GLU A 67 4.41 13.17 -7.74
C GLU A 67 3.12 13.95 -8.02
N PHE A 68 2.00 13.54 -7.42
CA PHE A 68 0.72 14.22 -7.62
C PHE A 68 0.78 15.70 -7.20
N VAL A 69 1.39 16.00 -6.06
CA VAL A 69 1.53 17.39 -5.59
C VAL A 69 2.36 18.20 -6.59
N ARG A 70 3.47 17.65 -7.09
CA ARG A 70 4.27 18.27 -8.14
C ARG A 70 3.46 18.48 -9.42
N THR A 71 2.66 17.51 -9.84
CA THR A 71 1.86 17.60 -11.07
C THR A 71 0.83 18.73 -10.99
N VAL A 72 0.16 18.89 -9.84
CA VAL A 72 -0.92 19.87 -9.69
C VAL A 72 -0.40 21.28 -9.42
N TRP A 73 0.65 21.43 -8.61
CA TRP A 73 1.14 22.73 -8.12
C TRP A 73 2.54 23.13 -8.62
N GLY A 74 3.17 22.30 -9.45
CA GLY A 74 4.51 22.54 -9.99
C GLY A 74 5.64 22.21 -9.01
N GLU A 75 6.86 22.18 -9.53
CA GLU A 75 8.08 21.92 -8.73
C GLU A 75 8.39 23.07 -7.77
N GLU A 76 8.12 24.32 -8.18
CA GLU A 76 8.45 25.54 -7.43
C GLU A 76 7.84 25.53 -6.01
N HIS A 77 6.61 25.05 -5.88
CA HIS A 77 5.87 25.00 -4.61
C HIS A 77 5.84 23.60 -3.97
N LEU A 78 6.60 22.62 -4.50
CA LEU A 78 6.49 21.24 -4.06
C LEU A 78 6.80 21.10 -2.56
N GLN A 79 7.92 21.67 -2.10
CA GLN A 79 8.34 21.55 -0.71
C GLN A 79 7.35 22.20 0.26
N GLU A 80 6.90 23.42 -0.05
CA GLU A 80 5.91 24.16 0.74
C GLU A 80 4.59 23.38 0.85
N ASN A 81 4.10 22.80 -0.26
CA ASN A 81 2.88 22.01 -0.26
C ASN A 81 3.02 20.71 0.55
N LEU A 82 4.17 20.04 0.48
CA LEU A 82 4.42 18.84 1.29
C LEU A 82 4.48 19.19 2.78
N GLU A 83 5.12 20.29 3.15
CA GLU A 83 5.16 20.81 4.52
C GLU A 83 3.76 21.12 5.04
N PHE A 84 2.96 21.84 4.25
CA PHE A 84 1.56 22.14 4.60
C PHE A 84 0.73 20.87 4.84
N ILE A 85 0.90 19.84 3.99
CA ILE A 85 0.23 18.54 4.18
C ILE A 85 0.71 17.89 5.48
N ALA A 86 2.02 17.81 5.70
CA ALA A 86 2.62 17.17 6.88
C ALA A 86 2.18 17.84 8.19
N GLU A 87 2.17 19.18 8.24
CA GLU A 87 1.69 19.97 9.37
C GLU A 87 0.20 19.72 9.64
N SER A 88 -0.62 19.72 8.59
CA SER A 88 -2.05 19.42 8.69
C SER A 88 -2.30 18.01 9.25
N LEU A 89 -1.52 17.02 8.82
CA LEU A 89 -1.58 15.65 9.36
C LEU A 89 -1.18 15.61 10.84
N CYS A 90 -0.16 16.38 11.23
CA CYS A 90 0.26 16.46 12.63
C CYS A 90 -0.75 17.17 13.54
N LEU A 91 -1.55 18.08 12.97
CA LEU A 91 -2.59 18.79 13.71
C LEU A 91 -3.83 17.91 13.97
N TYR A 92 -4.20 17.07 12.99
CA TYR A 92 -5.50 16.40 13.02
C TYR A 92 -5.48 14.87 13.08
N ALA A 93 -4.38 14.21 12.68
CA ALA A 93 -4.38 12.77 12.46
C ALA A 93 -3.30 11.99 13.22
N ILE A 94 -2.08 12.53 13.32
CA ILE A 94 -0.93 11.84 13.91
C ILE A 94 -0.15 12.78 14.84
N LYS A 95 0.57 12.22 15.82
CA LYS A 95 1.44 13.06 16.67
C LYS A 95 2.67 13.53 15.88
N PRO A 96 3.15 14.77 16.12
CA PRO A 96 4.39 15.24 15.53
C PRO A 96 5.59 14.44 16.06
N LYS A 97 6.61 14.27 15.21
CA LYS A 97 7.87 13.62 15.55
C LYS A 97 9.02 14.57 15.23
N LYS A 98 9.88 14.82 16.23
CA LYS A 98 10.97 15.80 16.10
C LYS A 98 11.98 15.35 15.03
N GLY A 99 12.32 16.26 14.12
CA GLY A 99 13.34 16.05 13.09
C GLY A 99 12.91 15.12 11.95
N GLU A 100 11.62 14.83 11.82
CA GLU A 100 11.06 14.08 10.68
C GLU A 100 10.79 15.03 9.52
N SER A 101 11.12 14.62 8.29
CA SER A 101 10.84 15.41 7.09
C SER A 101 9.33 15.40 6.77
N ALA A 102 8.87 16.37 5.97
CA ALA A 102 7.47 16.40 5.54
C ALA A 102 7.05 15.11 4.82
N LEU A 103 7.91 14.58 3.95
CA LEU A 103 7.64 13.35 3.20
C LEU A 103 7.60 12.12 4.13
N ASP A 104 8.50 12.04 5.11
CA ASP A 104 8.50 10.96 6.11
C ASP A 104 7.25 11.04 7.01
N THR A 105 6.80 12.25 7.37
CA THR A 105 5.53 12.45 8.09
C THR A 105 4.33 11.95 7.27
N ILE A 106 4.30 12.23 5.96
CA ILE A 106 3.28 11.72 5.04
C ILE A 106 3.34 10.19 4.97
N ARG A 107 4.53 9.60 4.78
CA ARG A 107 4.75 8.14 4.76
C ARG A 107 4.25 7.49 6.04
N ARG A 108 4.59 8.06 7.20
CA ARG A 108 4.15 7.58 8.52
C ARG A 108 2.63 7.65 8.66
N TYR A 109 1.99 8.72 8.21
CA TYR A 109 0.52 8.78 8.20
C TYR A 109 -0.07 7.66 7.35
N LEU A 110 0.45 7.49 6.13
CA LEU A 110 -0.02 6.49 5.17
C LEU A 110 0.11 5.06 5.74
N SER A 111 1.24 4.69 6.32
CA SER A 111 1.48 3.32 6.83
C SER A 111 0.83 3.02 8.19
N THR A 112 0.44 4.03 8.98
CA THR A 112 -0.04 3.81 10.36
C THR A 112 -1.46 4.29 10.67
N GLN A 113 -1.98 5.25 9.89
CA GLN A 113 -3.24 5.95 10.21
C GLN A 113 -4.22 6.00 9.04
N PHE A 114 -3.75 6.09 7.79
CA PHE A 114 -4.62 6.21 6.61
C PHE A 114 -5.71 5.13 6.56
N TRP A 115 -5.35 3.87 6.79
CA TRP A 115 -6.31 2.76 6.78
C TRP A 115 -7.44 2.93 7.80
N LYS A 116 -7.13 3.40 9.02
CA LYS A 116 -8.13 3.62 10.07
C LYS A 116 -9.11 4.73 9.67
N ASP A 117 -8.58 5.80 9.10
CA ASP A 117 -9.40 6.92 8.60
C ASP A 117 -10.27 6.49 7.42
N HIS A 118 -9.72 5.70 6.51
CA HIS A 118 -10.43 5.13 5.37
C HIS A 118 -11.55 4.19 5.82
N MET A 119 -11.29 3.27 6.74
CA MET A 119 -12.33 2.43 7.35
C MET A 119 -13.44 3.24 8.00
N LYS A 120 -13.11 4.33 8.71
CA LYS A 120 -14.09 5.23 9.34
C LYS A 120 -14.93 5.95 8.29
N MET A 121 -14.29 6.53 7.29
CA MET A 121 -14.95 7.25 6.18
C MET A 121 -15.99 6.37 5.48
N TYR A 122 -15.62 5.11 5.22
CA TYR A 122 -16.49 4.14 4.55
C TYR A 122 -17.35 3.29 5.49
N LYS A 123 -17.49 3.68 6.77
CA LYS A 123 -18.33 2.98 7.76
C LYS A 123 -18.10 1.46 7.80
N LYS A 124 -16.82 1.05 7.81
CA LYS A 124 -16.36 -0.37 7.76
C LYS A 124 -16.77 -1.12 6.49
N ARG A 125 -16.90 -0.42 5.36
CA ARG A 125 -17.06 -0.98 4.00
C ARG A 125 -16.04 -0.35 3.04
N PRO A 126 -14.74 -0.50 3.33
CA PRO A 126 -13.68 0.19 2.58
C PRO A 126 -13.68 -0.23 1.10
N ILE A 127 -13.38 0.73 0.21
CA ILE A 127 -13.31 0.48 -1.24
C ILE A 127 -11.88 0.23 -1.72
N TYR A 128 -10.88 0.86 -1.10
CA TYR A 128 -9.49 0.43 -1.20
C TYR A 128 -9.28 -0.61 -0.11
N TRP A 129 -8.85 -1.81 -0.45
CA TRP A 129 -8.62 -2.92 0.46
C TRP A 129 -7.15 -3.00 0.82
N LEU A 130 -6.86 -3.11 2.10
CA LEU A 130 -5.50 -3.23 2.60
C LEU A 130 -5.13 -4.71 2.73
N PHE A 131 -4.31 -5.19 1.80
CA PHE A 131 -3.59 -6.45 1.98
C PHE A 131 -2.41 -6.20 2.92
N SER A 132 -2.20 -7.12 3.86
CA SER A 132 -1.17 -6.96 4.89
C SER A 132 -0.55 -8.29 5.25
N SER A 133 0.78 -8.34 5.30
CA SER A 133 1.52 -9.54 5.69
C SER A 133 1.30 -9.92 7.15
N GLY A 134 1.02 -8.94 8.00
CA GLY A 134 0.79 -9.15 9.43
C GLY A 134 1.28 -7.99 10.29
N LYS A 135 1.76 -8.35 11.47
CA LYS A 135 2.07 -7.41 12.56
C LYS A 135 3.33 -6.59 12.30
N GLU A 136 4.33 -7.19 11.67
CA GLU A 136 5.59 -6.52 11.31
C GLU A 136 5.41 -5.62 10.09
N LYS A 137 4.25 -5.69 9.41
CA LYS A 137 3.91 -4.92 8.20
C LYS A 137 5.02 -5.07 7.15
N ALA A 138 5.51 -6.30 7.01
CA ALA A 138 6.59 -6.63 6.09
C ALA A 138 6.22 -6.35 4.62
N PHE A 139 4.94 -6.46 4.28
CA PHE A 139 4.36 -5.99 3.04
C PHE A 139 2.92 -5.56 3.28
N GLU A 140 2.57 -4.36 2.84
CA GLU A 140 1.22 -3.85 2.80
C GLU A 140 0.97 -3.18 1.46
N CYS A 141 -0.19 -3.39 0.87
CA CYS A 141 -0.61 -2.68 -0.33
C CYS A 141 -2.10 -2.42 -0.34
N LEU A 142 -2.49 -1.34 -1.01
CA LEU A 142 -3.88 -1.03 -1.30
C LEU A 142 -4.26 -1.63 -2.66
N VAL A 143 -5.44 -2.24 -2.72
CA VAL A 143 -6.07 -2.67 -3.97
C VAL A 143 -7.46 -2.06 -4.07
N TYR A 144 -7.79 -1.44 -5.19
CA TYR A 144 -9.14 -0.91 -5.39
C TYR A 144 -10.11 -2.04 -5.73
N LEU A 145 -11.19 -2.20 -4.94
CA LEU A 145 -12.26 -3.18 -5.13
C LEU A 145 -12.70 -3.32 -6.59
N HIS A 146 -12.88 -2.20 -7.29
CA HIS A 146 -13.36 -2.17 -8.68
C HIS A 146 -12.29 -2.61 -9.70
N ARG A 147 -11.01 -2.58 -9.32
CA ARG A 147 -9.88 -3.02 -10.15
C ARG A 147 -9.38 -4.42 -9.81
N TYR A 148 -9.84 -4.99 -8.70
CA TYR A 148 -9.55 -6.37 -8.36
C TYR A 148 -10.09 -7.31 -9.45
N ASN A 149 -9.26 -8.26 -9.88
CA ASN A 149 -9.64 -9.38 -10.75
C ASN A 149 -8.92 -10.67 -10.30
N ASP A 150 -9.23 -11.79 -10.94
CA ASP A 150 -8.72 -13.12 -10.55
C ASP A 150 -7.21 -13.29 -10.73
N ALA A 151 -6.53 -12.39 -11.44
CA ALA A 151 -5.08 -12.34 -11.60
C ALA A 151 -4.38 -11.44 -10.57
N THR A 152 -5.11 -10.63 -9.79
CA THR A 152 -4.53 -9.65 -8.86
C THR A 152 -3.60 -10.29 -7.83
N LEU A 153 -3.98 -11.41 -7.22
CA LEU A 153 -3.16 -12.08 -6.20
C LEU A 153 -1.90 -12.72 -6.79
N ALA A 154 -2.02 -13.34 -7.98
CA ALA A 154 -0.88 -13.90 -8.70
C ALA A 154 0.14 -12.81 -9.04
N ARG A 155 -0.34 -11.66 -9.52
CA ARG A 155 0.51 -10.50 -9.84
C ARG A 155 1.14 -9.89 -8.59
N MET A 156 0.37 -9.70 -7.51
CA MET A 156 0.88 -9.24 -6.22
C MET A 156 2.07 -10.10 -5.77
N ARG A 157 1.95 -11.42 -5.96
CA ARG A 157 3.01 -12.35 -5.62
C ARG A 157 4.25 -12.18 -6.50
N THR A 158 4.08 -12.17 -7.83
CA THR A 158 5.22 -12.19 -8.77
C THR A 158 5.94 -10.86 -8.86
N GLU A 159 5.21 -9.75 -8.85
CA GLU A 159 5.77 -8.41 -9.10
C GLU A 159 6.21 -7.70 -7.81
N TYR A 160 5.65 -8.07 -6.65
CA TYR A 160 5.91 -7.37 -5.39
C TYR A 160 6.53 -8.27 -4.32
N VAL A 161 5.83 -9.33 -3.91
CA VAL A 161 6.24 -10.13 -2.73
C VAL A 161 7.53 -10.91 -2.98
N VAL A 162 7.64 -11.62 -4.11
CA VAL A 162 8.85 -12.41 -4.43
C VAL A 162 10.09 -11.51 -4.61
N PRO A 163 10.03 -10.39 -5.37
CA PRO A 163 11.14 -9.45 -5.44
C PRO A 163 11.50 -8.85 -4.08
N LEU A 164 10.52 -8.51 -3.25
CA LEU A 164 10.76 -7.94 -1.92
C LEU A 164 11.45 -8.95 -0.98
N LEU A 165 11.10 -10.24 -1.04
CA LEU A 165 11.82 -11.30 -0.32
C LEU A 165 13.30 -11.34 -0.70
N ALA A 166 13.62 -11.26 -2.00
CA ALA A 166 15.01 -11.24 -2.47
C ALA A 166 15.75 -9.98 -1.97
N ARG A 167 15.09 -8.81 -1.99
CA ARG A 167 15.66 -7.55 -1.49
C ARG A 167 15.91 -7.58 0.02
N TYR A 168 14.97 -8.14 0.79
CA TYR A 168 15.14 -8.35 2.23
C TYR A 168 16.32 -9.28 2.53
N GLN A 169 16.43 -10.41 1.83
CA GLN A 169 17.54 -11.35 2.01
C GLN A 169 18.89 -10.67 1.71
N ALA A 170 19.01 -9.99 0.57
CA ALA A 170 20.24 -9.28 0.20
C ALA A 170 20.64 -8.21 1.24
N ASN A 171 19.67 -7.47 1.78
CA ASN A 171 19.94 -6.48 2.81
C ASN A 171 20.29 -7.10 4.17
N ILE A 172 19.71 -8.25 4.53
CA ILE A 172 20.11 -9.03 5.72
C ILE A 172 21.57 -9.48 5.57
N ASP A 173 21.94 -10.01 4.41
CA ASP A 173 23.30 -10.49 4.15
C ASP A 173 24.31 -9.34 4.23
N ARG A 174 24.02 -8.19 3.60
CA ARG A 174 24.83 -6.97 3.72
C ARG A 174 24.97 -6.49 5.17
N LEU A 175 23.89 -6.53 5.96
CA LEU A 175 23.93 -6.14 7.37
C LEU A 175 24.79 -7.11 8.19
N ASN A 176 24.78 -8.41 7.88
CA ASN A 176 25.66 -9.38 8.55
C ASN A 176 27.14 -9.07 8.27
N GLU A 177 27.51 -8.79 7.03
CA GLU A 177 28.89 -8.39 6.66
C GLU A 177 29.34 -7.13 7.40
N GLN A 178 28.46 -6.12 7.52
CA GLN A 178 28.74 -4.89 8.26
C GLN A 178 28.89 -5.14 9.76
N VAL A 179 28.10 -6.05 10.33
CA VAL A 179 28.20 -6.43 11.75
C VAL A 179 29.56 -7.05 12.08
N ASP A 180 30.12 -7.86 11.19
CA ASP A 180 31.40 -8.54 11.40
C ASP A 180 32.58 -7.56 11.47
N GLY A 181 32.49 -6.43 10.75
CA GLY A 181 33.48 -5.35 10.78
C GLY A 181 33.24 -4.26 11.83
N ALA A 182 32.07 -4.21 12.45
CA ALA A 182 31.69 -3.15 13.38
C ALA A 182 32.01 -3.50 14.84
N SER A 183 32.14 -2.47 15.68
CA SER A 183 32.34 -2.65 17.13
C SER A 183 31.48 -1.69 17.96
N GLY A 184 31.32 -1.98 19.25
CA GLY A 184 30.61 -1.12 20.19
C GLY A 184 29.17 -0.77 19.81
N GLY A 185 28.84 0.53 19.84
CA GLY A 185 27.49 1.03 19.59
C GLY A 185 27.01 0.82 18.16
N GLU A 186 27.91 0.87 17.18
CA GLU A 186 27.58 0.65 15.77
C GLU A 186 27.15 -0.80 15.51
N ALA A 187 27.93 -1.77 16.01
CA ALA A 187 27.57 -3.19 15.93
C ALA A 187 26.20 -3.47 16.58
N THR A 188 25.89 -2.79 17.68
CA THR A 188 24.58 -2.93 18.34
C THR A 188 23.44 -2.37 17.48
N ARG A 189 23.65 -1.23 16.82
CA ARG A 189 22.66 -0.62 15.90
C ARG A 189 22.40 -1.53 14.70
N LEU A 190 23.47 -2.00 14.04
CA LEU A 190 23.39 -2.87 12.87
C LEU A 190 22.69 -4.20 13.19
N LYS A 191 23.00 -4.80 14.36
CA LYS A 191 22.30 -6.02 14.81
C LYS A 191 20.79 -5.81 14.99
N ARG A 192 20.38 -4.67 15.56
CA ARG A 192 18.95 -4.35 15.72
C ARG A 192 18.25 -4.15 14.37
N GLU A 193 18.91 -3.49 13.43
CA GLU A 193 18.40 -3.29 12.07
C GLU A 193 18.23 -4.63 11.36
N ARG A 194 19.25 -5.50 11.44
CA ARG A 194 19.23 -6.88 10.93
C ARG A 194 18.09 -7.67 11.55
N ASP A 195 17.96 -7.68 12.88
CA ASP A 195 16.91 -8.42 13.58
C ASP A 195 15.51 -7.95 13.19
N SER A 196 15.32 -6.64 13.02
CA SER A 196 14.06 -6.06 12.54
C SER A 196 13.74 -6.53 11.12
N LEU A 197 14.72 -6.47 10.22
CA LEU A 197 14.55 -6.91 8.84
C LEU A 197 14.31 -8.42 8.73
N SER A 198 14.98 -9.23 9.56
CA SER A 198 14.75 -10.68 9.63
C SER A 198 13.34 -11.03 10.09
N LYS A 199 12.73 -10.25 11.00
CA LYS A 199 11.32 -10.42 11.36
C LYS A 199 10.39 -10.11 10.19
N LYS A 200 10.61 -8.99 9.49
CA LYS A 200 9.88 -8.64 8.27
C LYS A 200 10.04 -9.76 7.22
N PHE A 201 11.25 -10.26 6.97
CA PHE A 201 11.50 -11.35 6.03
C PHE A 201 10.72 -12.63 6.38
N ASN A 202 10.76 -13.07 7.63
CA ASN A 202 10.05 -14.28 8.05
C ASN A 202 8.53 -14.11 7.93
N GLU A 203 7.98 -12.94 8.30
CA GLU A 203 6.56 -12.65 8.10
C GLU A 203 6.19 -12.64 6.61
N LEU A 204 7.00 -12.00 5.76
CA LEU A 204 6.76 -11.92 4.33
C LEU A 204 6.80 -13.31 3.67
N ARG A 205 7.68 -14.20 4.13
CA ARG A 205 7.74 -15.59 3.65
C ARG A 205 6.46 -16.36 3.98
N SER A 206 5.97 -16.23 5.21
CA SER A 206 4.68 -16.82 5.61
C SER A 206 3.50 -16.20 4.85
N PHE A 207 3.58 -14.91 4.50
CA PHE A 207 2.60 -14.26 3.64
C PHE A 207 2.68 -14.78 2.20
N ASP A 208 3.86 -15.02 1.62
CA ASP A 208 4.02 -15.60 0.28
C ASP A 208 3.36 -16.98 0.17
N ASP A 209 3.52 -17.84 1.17
CA ASP A 209 2.92 -19.18 1.19
C ASP A 209 1.38 -19.11 1.18
N ARG A 210 0.78 -18.24 2.02
CA ARG A 210 -0.67 -17.98 2.03
C ARG A 210 -1.14 -17.35 0.73
N LEU A 211 -0.43 -16.33 0.24
CA LEU A 211 -0.77 -15.63 -0.99
C LEU A 211 -0.75 -16.57 -2.20
N ARG A 212 0.23 -17.49 -2.28
CA ARG A 212 0.27 -18.54 -3.31
C ARG A 212 -1.00 -19.40 -3.28
N HIS A 213 -1.40 -19.87 -2.10
CA HIS A 213 -2.61 -20.68 -1.96
C HIS A 213 -3.85 -19.94 -2.47
N TYR A 214 -4.05 -18.69 -2.04
CA TYR A 214 -5.19 -17.88 -2.49
C TYR A 214 -5.12 -17.47 -3.97
N ALA A 215 -3.92 -17.30 -4.52
CA ALA A 215 -3.74 -17.05 -5.95
C ALA A 215 -4.16 -18.27 -6.78
N ASP A 216 -3.84 -19.49 -6.34
CA ASP A 216 -4.26 -20.73 -7.01
C ASP A 216 -5.79 -20.92 -6.98
N MET A 217 -6.48 -20.39 -5.97
CA MET A 217 -7.94 -20.40 -5.88
C MET A 217 -8.63 -19.48 -6.90
N ARG A 218 -7.90 -18.51 -7.49
CA ARG A 218 -8.42 -17.53 -8.47
C ARG A 218 -9.73 -16.88 -8.03
N ILE A 219 -9.76 -16.37 -6.80
CA ILE A 219 -10.96 -15.78 -6.21
C ILE A 219 -11.48 -14.65 -7.10
N SER A 220 -12.74 -14.76 -7.52
CA SER A 220 -13.51 -13.67 -8.11
C SER A 220 -14.41 -13.02 -7.06
N ILE A 221 -14.72 -11.74 -7.27
CA ILE A 221 -15.65 -10.97 -6.45
C ILE A 221 -16.86 -10.59 -7.30
N ASP A 222 -17.99 -10.37 -6.64
CA ASP A 222 -19.22 -9.84 -7.24
C ASP A 222 -19.59 -8.58 -6.46
N LEU A 223 -19.63 -7.41 -7.10
CA LEU A 223 -19.90 -6.16 -6.40
C LEU A 223 -21.29 -6.11 -5.75
N ASP A 224 -22.27 -6.88 -6.26
CA ASP A 224 -23.63 -6.92 -5.72
C ASP A 224 -23.72 -7.71 -4.40
N ASP A 225 -22.80 -8.64 -4.13
CA ASP A 225 -22.63 -9.28 -2.82
C ASP A 225 -22.27 -8.26 -1.72
N GLY A 226 -21.74 -7.10 -2.14
CA GLY A 226 -21.30 -6.02 -1.26
C GLY A 226 -19.95 -6.29 -0.59
N VAL A 227 -19.39 -5.22 -0.02
CA VAL A 227 -18.00 -5.24 0.47
C VAL A 227 -17.74 -6.33 1.50
N LYS A 228 -18.63 -6.55 2.47
CA LYS A 228 -18.37 -7.47 3.59
C LYS A 228 -18.26 -8.93 3.15
N VAL A 229 -19.13 -9.36 2.24
CA VAL A 229 -19.14 -10.72 1.74
C VAL A 229 -17.87 -10.97 0.92
N ASN A 230 -17.54 -10.06 0.00
CA ASN A 230 -16.33 -10.21 -0.81
C ASN A 230 -15.04 -10.13 0.02
N TYR A 231 -14.97 -9.22 1.01
CA TYR A 231 -13.80 -9.10 1.89
C TYR A 231 -13.53 -10.39 2.66
N GLY A 232 -14.58 -11.13 3.03
CA GLY A 232 -14.46 -12.42 3.73
C GLY A 232 -13.86 -13.54 2.89
N LYS A 233 -13.83 -13.41 1.55
CA LYS A 233 -13.31 -14.45 0.65
C LYS A 233 -11.78 -14.61 0.74
N PHE A 234 -11.06 -13.63 1.30
CA PHE A 234 -9.60 -13.55 1.31
C PHE A 234 -8.93 -14.03 2.61
N GLY A 235 -9.70 -14.64 3.52
CA GLY A 235 -9.23 -15.10 4.83
C GLY A 235 -8.43 -14.04 5.56
N ASP A 236 -7.18 -14.33 5.89
CA ASP A 236 -6.28 -13.48 6.67
C ASP A 236 -5.27 -12.66 5.83
N LEU A 237 -5.42 -12.61 4.50
CA LEU A 237 -4.59 -11.76 3.64
C LEU A 237 -4.92 -10.27 3.78
N LEU A 238 -6.14 -9.96 4.21
CA LEU A 238 -6.64 -8.59 4.37
C LEU A 238 -6.58 -8.13 5.82
N ALA A 239 -6.32 -6.84 6.03
CA ALA A 239 -6.33 -6.23 7.35
C ALA A 239 -7.75 -6.16 7.95
N ASP A 240 -7.86 -6.24 9.27
CA ASP A 240 -9.09 -5.95 10.03
C ASP A 240 -10.36 -6.73 9.61
N VAL A 241 -10.19 -7.97 9.10
CA VAL A 241 -11.29 -8.82 8.59
C VAL A 241 -12.44 -8.92 9.59
N LYS A 242 -12.16 -9.24 10.86
CA LYS A 242 -13.20 -9.32 11.90
C LYS A 242 -13.96 -8.01 12.11
N ALA A 243 -13.29 -6.87 11.99
CA ALA A 243 -13.96 -5.58 12.16
C ALA A 243 -14.90 -5.28 10.98
N ILE A 244 -14.58 -5.74 9.77
CA ILE A 244 -15.34 -5.50 8.53
C ILE A 244 -16.47 -6.52 8.37
N THR A 245 -16.16 -7.80 8.46
CA THR A 245 -17.08 -8.91 8.18
C THR A 245 -17.91 -9.29 9.40
N GLY A 246 -17.38 -9.06 10.62
CA GLY A 246 -17.96 -9.54 11.88
C GLY A 246 -17.45 -10.93 12.30
N ASN A 247 -16.74 -11.64 11.43
CA ASN A 247 -16.25 -13.00 11.65
C ASN A 247 -14.71 -13.03 11.69
N ALA A 248 -14.13 -13.95 12.48
CA ALA A 248 -12.69 -14.17 12.41
C ALA A 248 -12.30 -14.65 10.98
N PRO A 249 -11.14 -14.23 10.46
CA PRO A 249 -10.66 -14.74 9.19
C PRO A 249 -10.41 -16.25 9.27
N GLU A 250 -10.64 -16.95 8.16
CA GLU A 250 -10.15 -18.31 7.99
C GLU A 250 -8.63 -18.25 7.83
N ILE A 251 -7.91 -19.05 8.63
CA ILE A 251 -6.45 -19.13 8.64
C ILE A 251 -6.09 -20.48 8.03
N ILE A 252 -5.29 -20.45 6.97
CA ILE A 252 -4.82 -21.64 6.23
C ILE A 252 -3.33 -21.82 6.51
#